data_AF-A0A1A6DSU3-F1
#
_entry.id   AF-A0A1A6DSU3-F1
#
_cell.length_a   1.000
_cell.length_b   1.000
_cell.length_c   1.000
_cell.angle_alpha   90.00
_cell.angle_beta   90.00
_cell.angle_gamma   90.00
#
_symmetry.space_group_name_H-M   'P 1'
#
loop_
_entity.id
_entity.type
_entity.pdbx_description
1 polymer ?
#
loop_
_entity_poly.entity_id
_entity_poly.type
_entity_poly.pdbx_seq_one_letter_code
_entity_poly.pdbx_strand_id
1 'polypeptide(L)'
;MLAGWLAPLPAAACSCSNEGDFLQQAARSPLIVRARVVRHEPARAQMVVQVLELWHGGLLDSGLVVGMGDGANCRPPLADFPVGSEWVLALDGPGAKSGQGHALSHCGEHAVRIVDGRALSTSHPGGWPLDELRERVSAPRYALRWRATLQAGERWQQRLPDGLDVVLEPRPWGWEIMVADPRRPEADNLARLTPPLHFQPNPREIEGWHFMKNPRRCKSRPYQAEAGPENPRQFIFSPAVADMREPPSTERIASYGRGRLQIESVRLGRPDRDGCPPIEQLRFSLTVEGGLAPGQSAP
;
A
#
# COMPACT_ATOMS: atom_id res chain seq x y z
N MET A 1 8.50 16.55 62.02
CA MET A 1 8.45 17.14 60.67
C MET A 1 9.23 16.23 59.74
N LEU A 2 8.55 15.35 59.00
CA LEU A 2 9.15 14.50 57.98
C LEU A 2 8.79 15.10 56.62
N ALA A 3 9.77 15.74 55.98
CA ALA A 3 9.63 16.28 54.63
C ALA A 3 9.73 15.12 53.63
N GLY A 4 8.57 14.68 53.11
CA GLY A 4 8.50 13.71 52.03
C GLY A 4 9.00 14.32 50.73
N TRP A 5 10.06 13.73 50.17
CA TRP A 5 10.53 14.02 48.83
C TRP A 5 9.57 13.39 47.82
N LEU A 6 8.69 14.21 47.25
CA LEU A 6 7.92 13.84 46.06
C LEU A 6 8.88 13.91 44.87
N ALA A 7 9.35 12.75 44.40
CA ALA A 7 10.01 12.67 43.11
C ALA A 7 9.00 13.06 42.01
N PRO A 8 9.32 14.00 41.12
CA PRO A 8 8.44 14.35 40.02
C PRO A 8 8.28 13.13 39.10
N LEU A 9 7.03 12.70 38.89
CA LEU A 9 6.70 11.76 37.84
C LEU A 9 7.13 12.36 36.49
N PRO A 10 7.73 11.59 35.57
CA PRO A 10 8.08 12.09 34.25
C PRO A 10 6.79 12.54 33.57
N ALA A 11 6.64 13.86 33.42
CA ALA A 11 5.53 14.44 32.70
C ALA A 11 5.66 13.99 31.24
N ALA A 12 4.73 13.15 30.78
CA ALA A 12 4.51 12.90 29.36
C ALA A 12 3.94 14.20 28.73
N ALA A 13 4.78 15.22 28.60
CA ALA A 13 4.40 16.59 28.25
C ALA A 13 4.13 16.78 26.74
N CYS A 14 4.00 15.69 25.98
CA CYS A 14 3.77 15.76 24.55
C CYS A 14 2.30 15.53 24.20
N SER A 15 1.66 16.60 23.75
CA SER A 15 0.34 16.57 23.13
C SER A 15 0.50 16.35 21.62
N CYS A 16 0.39 15.11 21.18
CA CYS A 16 0.22 14.77 19.78
C CYS A 16 -0.84 13.69 19.63
N SER A 17 -1.58 13.75 18.52
CA SER A 17 -2.42 12.63 18.09
C SER A 17 -1.52 11.43 17.81
N ASN A 18 -1.94 10.23 18.21
CA ASN A 18 -1.27 9.02 17.75
C ASN A 18 -1.37 8.97 16.22
N GLU A 19 -0.25 9.14 15.53
CA GLU A 19 -0.16 9.22 14.07
C GLU A 19 -0.28 7.83 13.41
N GLY A 20 -0.36 6.72 14.17
CA GLY A 20 -0.53 5.36 13.63
C GLY A 20 0.69 4.45 13.75
N ASP A 21 0.56 3.22 13.23
CA ASP A 21 1.56 2.14 13.30
C ASP A 21 2.82 2.37 12.44
N PHE A 22 3.80 1.47 12.55
CA PHE A 22 5.08 1.63 11.86
C PHE A 22 4.99 1.79 10.35
N LEU A 23 4.14 1.03 9.67
CA LEU A 23 4.01 1.12 8.21
C LEU A 23 3.40 2.46 7.80
N GLN A 24 2.51 2.99 8.63
CA GLN A 24 1.93 4.34 8.47
C GLN A 24 2.98 5.44 8.57
N GLN A 25 3.89 5.33 9.53
CA GLN A 25 4.99 6.27 9.70
C GLN A 25 6.06 6.11 8.63
N ALA A 26 6.46 4.89 8.34
CA ALA A 26 7.43 4.53 7.33
C ALA A 26 7.10 5.17 5.98
N ALA A 27 5.87 4.99 5.48
CA ALA A 27 5.48 5.52 4.19
C ALA A 27 5.39 7.08 4.13
N ARG A 28 5.46 7.78 5.28
CA ARG A 28 5.58 9.25 5.38
C ARG A 28 6.99 9.74 5.68
N SER A 29 7.91 8.83 5.97
CA SER A 29 9.25 9.16 6.42
C SER A 29 10.19 9.27 5.22
N PRO A 30 10.94 10.39 5.06
CA PRO A 30 11.87 10.55 3.95
C PRO A 30 13.07 9.61 4.01
N LEU A 31 13.38 9.05 5.18
CA LEU A 31 14.50 8.13 5.39
C LEU A 31 14.07 6.94 6.22
N ILE A 32 14.34 5.73 5.73
CA ILE A 32 14.07 4.50 6.45
C ILE A 32 15.29 3.60 6.40
N VAL A 33 15.79 3.24 7.58
CA VAL A 33 17.03 2.47 7.73
C VAL A 33 16.85 1.31 8.69
N ARG A 34 17.53 0.21 8.41
CA ARG A 34 17.87 -0.78 9.44
C ARG A 34 19.19 -0.37 10.06
N ALA A 35 19.23 -0.18 11.37
CA ALA A 35 20.41 0.32 12.05
C ALA A 35 20.65 -0.36 13.41
N ARG A 36 21.90 -0.35 13.85
CA ARG A 36 22.33 -0.80 15.18
C ARG A 36 22.75 0.40 16.04
N VAL A 37 22.30 0.45 17.29
CA VAL A 37 22.71 1.50 18.23
C VAL A 37 24.16 1.27 18.64
N VAL A 38 25.05 2.23 18.36
CA VAL A 38 26.49 2.13 18.67
C VAL A 38 26.80 2.77 20.02
N ARG A 39 26.25 3.96 20.28
CA ARG A 39 26.43 4.67 21.55
C ARG A 39 25.33 5.71 21.77
N HIS A 40 25.21 6.15 23.01
CA HIS A 40 24.41 7.31 23.40
C HIS A 40 25.30 8.53 23.65
N GLU A 41 24.78 9.72 23.38
CA GLU A 41 25.39 11.01 23.71
C GLU A 41 24.39 11.82 24.58
N PRO A 42 24.27 11.51 25.89
CA PRO A 42 23.23 12.07 26.76
C PRO A 42 23.28 13.60 26.86
N ALA A 43 24.49 14.17 26.88
CA ALA A 43 24.70 15.63 26.94
C ALA A 43 24.09 16.39 25.74
N ARG A 44 23.81 15.68 24.64
CA ARG A 44 23.20 16.23 23.42
C ARG A 44 21.81 15.66 23.14
N ALA A 45 21.31 14.78 24.00
CA ALA A 45 20.11 13.97 23.76
C ALA A 45 20.15 13.31 22.37
N GLN A 46 21.24 12.63 22.04
CA GLN A 46 21.45 11.99 20.74
C GLN A 46 21.84 10.53 20.89
N MET A 47 21.49 9.71 19.92
CA MET A 47 22.09 8.39 19.73
C MET A 47 22.84 8.33 18.41
N VAL A 48 23.92 7.57 18.39
CA VAL A 48 24.68 7.29 17.18
C VAL A 48 24.41 5.85 16.78
N VAL A 49 24.00 5.67 15.53
CA VAL A 49 23.67 4.37 14.98
C VAL A 49 24.53 4.05 13.76
N GLN A 50 24.81 2.78 13.56
CA GLN A 50 25.40 2.25 12.34
C GLN A 50 24.27 1.77 11.44
N VAL A 51 24.15 2.34 10.25
CA VAL A 51 23.22 1.92 9.22
C VAL A 51 23.72 0.60 8.62
N LEU A 52 22.90 -0.44 8.76
CA LEU A 52 23.14 -1.77 8.21
C LEU A 52 22.55 -1.88 6.81
N GLU A 53 21.34 -1.32 6.61
CA GLU A 53 20.66 -1.30 5.32
C GLU A 53 19.86 0.01 5.16
N LEU A 54 19.81 0.53 3.92
CA LEU A 54 18.96 1.65 3.52
C LEU A 54 17.73 1.10 2.78
N TRP A 55 16.54 1.33 3.31
CA TRP A 55 15.29 0.83 2.74
C TRP A 55 14.52 1.90 1.97
N HIS A 56 14.65 3.17 2.38
CA HIS A 56 14.07 4.31 1.66
C HIS A 56 14.90 5.58 1.90
N GLY A 57 14.95 6.47 0.91
CA GLY A 57 15.72 7.71 0.98
C GLY A 57 17.13 7.58 0.41
N GLY A 58 18.02 8.48 0.84
CA GLY A 58 19.42 8.51 0.40
C GLY A 58 20.34 8.87 1.55
N LEU A 59 21.46 8.15 1.67
CA LEU A 59 22.48 8.41 2.68
C LEU A 59 23.87 8.21 2.06
N LEU A 60 24.82 9.07 2.41
CA LEU A 60 26.19 9.05 1.88
C LEU A 60 27.20 8.35 2.81
N ASP A 61 26.80 8.05 4.05
CA ASP A 61 27.66 7.45 5.08
C ASP A 61 26.92 6.29 5.76
N SER A 62 27.68 5.40 6.39
CA SER A 62 27.16 4.30 7.21
C SER A 62 26.88 4.71 8.65
N GLY A 63 27.35 5.88 9.09
CA GLY A 63 27.06 6.46 10.40
C GLY A 63 25.88 7.43 10.35
N LEU A 64 25.00 7.37 11.34
CA LEU A 64 23.85 8.26 11.45
C LEU A 64 23.66 8.73 12.89
N VAL A 65 23.45 10.04 13.08
CA VAL A 65 23.08 10.62 14.38
C VAL A 65 21.59 10.87 14.40
N VAL A 66 20.92 10.31 15.41
CA VAL A 66 19.48 10.46 15.62
C VAL A 66 19.26 11.27 16.89
N GLY A 67 18.55 12.39 16.75
CA GLY A 67 18.08 13.21 17.86
C GLY A 67 17.02 12.47 18.66
N MET A 68 17.27 12.35 19.95
CA MET A 68 16.42 11.71 20.95
C MET A 68 15.82 12.76 21.89
N GLY A 69 14.98 12.32 22.81
CA GLY A 69 14.33 13.18 23.79
C GLY A 69 14.76 12.90 25.21
N ASP A 70 14.58 13.89 26.06
CA ASP A 70 14.52 13.82 27.52
C ASP A 70 13.07 13.99 28.03
N GLY A 71 12.10 13.90 27.13
CA GLY A 71 10.69 14.25 27.37
C GLY A 71 10.29 15.58 26.71
N ALA A 72 11.24 16.45 26.34
CA ALA A 72 10.98 17.59 25.47
C ALA A 72 10.93 17.18 24.00
N ASN A 73 10.17 17.91 23.18
CA ASN A 73 10.12 17.76 21.72
C ASN A 73 9.50 16.48 21.14
N CYS A 74 8.83 15.68 21.96
CA CYS A 74 8.09 14.48 21.54
C CYS A 74 8.96 13.42 20.88
N ARG A 75 10.21 13.35 21.35
CA ARG A 75 11.17 12.34 20.93
C ARG A 75 11.26 11.26 22.00
N PRO A 76 11.46 9.99 21.62
CA PRO A 76 11.58 8.93 22.61
C PRO A 76 12.88 9.06 23.42
N PRO A 77 12.90 8.57 24.68
CA PRO A 77 14.08 8.60 25.53
C PRO A 77 15.18 7.64 25.03
N LEU A 78 16.44 7.99 25.32
CA LEU A 78 17.60 7.15 24.99
C LEU A 78 17.51 5.73 25.58
N ALA A 79 16.90 5.60 26.75
CA ALA A 79 16.77 4.34 27.47
C ALA A 79 15.97 3.28 26.69
N ASP A 80 15.07 3.70 25.79
CA ASP A 80 14.25 2.79 24.97
C ASP A 80 15.07 2.11 23.86
N PHE A 81 16.28 2.62 23.58
CA PHE A 81 17.16 2.17 22.49
C PHE A 81 18.52 1.70 23.04
N PRO A 82 18.62 0.54 23.72
CA PRO A 82 19.87 0.09 24.32
C PRO A 82 21.03 -0.02 23.32
N VAL A 83 22.25 0.30 23.75
CA VAL A 83 23.45 0.09 22.92
C VAL A 83 23.56 -1.38 22.50
N GLY A 84 23.91 -1.62 21.24
CA GLY A 84 24.01 -2.95 20.61
C GLY A 84 22.70 -3.47 20.02
N SER A 85 21.56 -2.85 20.31
CA SER A 85 20.27 -3.28 19.75
C SER A 85 20.07 -2.86 18.29
N GLU A 86 19.32 -3.66 17.55
CA GLU A 86 18.97 -3.42 16.14
C GLU A 86 17.52 -2.97 15.98
N TRP A 87 17.30 -2.04 15.04
CA TRP A 87 16.02 -1.40 14.81
C TRP A 87 15.81 -1.12 13.32
N VAL A 88 14.56 -1.07 12.91
CA VAL A 88 14.15 -0.34 11.71
C VAL A 88 13.62 1.02 12.16
N LEU A 89 14.16 2.10 11.61
CA LEU A 89 13.89 3.48 11.99
C LEU A 89 13.26 4.23 10.81
N ALA A 90 12.08 4.81 11.03
CA ALA A 90 11.37 5.69 10.10
C ALA A 90 11.59 7.16 10.55
N LEU A 91 12.59 7.79 9.95
CA LEU A 91 13.16 9.05 10.42
C LEU A 91 12.54 10.26 9.73
N ASP A 92 12.45 11.37 10.46
CA ASP A 92 11.92 12.66 10.01
C ASP A 92 10.50 12.60 9.44
N GLY A 93 9.73 11.60 9.86
CA GLY A 93 8.31 11.49 9.59
C GLY A 93 7.46 12.51 10.37
N PRO A 94 6.13 12.45 10.24
CA PRO A 94 5.20 13.33 10.95
C PRO A 94 5.47 13.36 12.46
N GLY A 95 5.33 14.54 13.07
CA GLY A 95 5.60 14.72 14.50
C GLY A 95 7.08 14.75 14.88
N ALA A 96 8.01 14.45 13.96
CA ALA A 96 9.43 14.68 14.21
C ALA A 96 9.73 16.18 14.18
N LYS A 97 10.26 16.72 15.28
CA LYS A 97 10.64 18.14 15.35
C LYS A 97 12.04 18.35 14.80
N SER A 98 12.18 19.40 13.98
CA SER A 98 13.46 19.84 13.40
C SER A 98 14.54 20.05 14.48
N GLY A 99 15.78 19.69 14.17
CA GLY A 99 16.94 19.90 15.03
C GLY A 99 18.23 19.60 14.28
N GLN A 100 19.33 19.42 15.01
CA GLN A 100 20.57 18.94 14.39
C GLN A 100 20.48 17.42 14.16
N GLY A 101 20.49 17.01 12.90
CA GLY A 101 20.43 15.61 12.46
C GLY A 101 19.01 15.10 12.24
N HIS A 102 18.91 13.80 11.98
CA HIS A 102 17.63 13.10 11.83
C HIS A 102 16.95 12.90 13.18
N ALA A 103 15.63 12.75 13.23
CA ALA A 103 14.90 12.55 14.48
C ALA A 103 13.81 11.49 14.37
N LEU A 104 13.52 10.86 15.52
CA LEU A 104 12.34 10.03 15.72
C LEU A 104 11.24 10.83 16.42
N SER A 105 9.99 10.50 16.15
CA SER A 105 8.85 10.95 16.95
C SER A 105 8.33 9.82 17.82
N HIS A 106 7.84 10.13 19.02
CA HIS A 106 7.03 9.19 19.81
C HIS A 106 5.53 9.32 19.48
N CYS A 107 5.14 10.25 18.60
CA CYS A 107 3.75 10.53 18.20
C CYS A 107 3.15 9.45 17.28
N GLY A 108 3.54 8.20 17.45
CA GLY A 108 3.30 7.09 16.54
C GLY A 108 4.45 6.10 16.66
N GLU A 109 4.39 5.01 15.91
CA GLU A 109 5.45 4.00 15.95
C GLU A 109 6.52 4.29 14.88
N HIS A 110 7.54 5.09 15.19
CA HIS A 110 8.62 5.40 14.23
C HIS A 110 9.81 4.42 14.29
N ALA A 111 9.77 3.46 15.19
CA ALA A 111 10.83 2.48 15.35
C ALA A 111 10.27 1.13 15.75
N VAL A 112 10.78 0.07 15.12
CA VAL A 112 10.47 -1.32 15.49
C VAL A 112 11.76 -2.05 15.78
N ARG A 113 11.78 -2.79 16.90
CA ARG A 113 12.98 -3.49 17.37
C ARG A 113 13.13 -4.79 16.61
N ILE A 114 14.35 -5.12 16.20
CA ILE A 114 14.67 -6.40 15.58
C ILE A 114 15.13 -7.38 16.65
N VAL A 115 14.43 -8.50 16.78
CA VAL A 115 14.77 -9.62 17.67
C VAL A 115 14.55 -10.92 16.90
N ASP A 116 15.57 -11.77 16.82
CA ASP A 116 15.52 -13.08 16.16
C ASP A 116 14.95 -13.04 14.73
N GLY A 117 15.38 -12.05 13.94
CA GLY A 117 14.94 -11.87 12.54
C GLY A 117 13.52 -11.34 12.39
N ARG A 118 12.88 -10.87 13.48
CA ARG A 118 11.54 -10.29 13.48
C ARG A 118 11.56 -8.84 13.92
N ALA A 119 10.79 -7.99 13.25
CA ALA A 119 10.53 -6.62 13.63
C ALA A 119 9.31 -6.54 14.55
N LEU A 120 9.55 -6.26 15.82
CA LEU A 120 8.51 -6.20 16.85
C LEU A 120 7.82 -4.84 16.84
N SER A 121 6.51 -4.85 16.59
CA SER A 121 5.62 -3.68 16.64
C SER A 121 4.65 -3.81 17.80
N THR A 122 4.38 -2.69 18.45
CA THR A 122 3.34 -2.50 19.47
C THR A 122 1.93 -2.69 18.89
N SER A 123 1.74 -2.40 17.61
CA SER A 123 0.45 -2.52 16.92
C SER A 123 0.23 -3.89 16.28
N HIS A 124 1.27 -4.73 16.20
CA HIS A 124 1.21 -6.06 15.61
C HIS A 124 1.80 -7.12 16.56
N PRO A 125 0.98 -7.72 17.44
CA PRO A 125 1.43 -8.75 18.38
C PRO A 125 2.06 -9.94 17.64
N GLY A 126 3.36 -10.15 17.82
CA GLY A 126 4.15 -11.18 17.12
C GLY A 126 5.14 -10.62 16.09
N GLY A 127 5.03 -9.34 15.74
CA GLY A 127 5.92 -8.66 14.80
C GLY A 127 5.89 -9.23 13.38
N TRP A 128 6.68 -8.66 12.49
CA TRP A 128 6.83 -9.12 11.11
C TRP A 128 8.16 -9.85 10.92
N PRO A 129 8.24 -10.93 10.11
CA PRO A 129 9.50 -11.34 9.51
C PRO A 129 10.21 -10.13 8.87
N LEU A 130 11.52 -10.01 9.05
CA LEU A 130 12.26 -8.82 8.62
C LEU A 130 12.15 -8.59 7.09
N ASP A 131 12.23 -9.65 6.30
CA ASP A 131 12.12 -9.58 4.83
C ASP A 131 10.74 -9.08 4.39
N GLU A 132 9.68 -9.56 5.05
CA GLU A 132 8.31 -9.12 4.79
C GLU A 132 8.13 -7.64 5.11
N LEU A 133 8.67 -7.17 6.24
CA LEU A 133 8.65 -5.75 6.58
C LEU A 133 9.42 -4.93 5.54
N ARG A 134 10.61 -5.39 5.13
CA ARG A 134 11.41 -4.70 4.12
C ARG A 134 10.66 -4.55 2.81
N GLU A 135 10.00 -5.60 2.33
CA GLU A 135 9.20 -5.57 1.11
C GLU A 135 8.06 -4.55 1.21
N ARG A 136 7.35 -4.52 2.35
CA ARG A 136 6.25 -3.57 2.59
C ARG A 136 6.73 -2.12 2.61
N VAL A 137 7.88 -1.87 3.24
CA VAL A 137 8.46 -0.52 3.35
C VAL A 137 9.05 -0.04 2.02
N SER A 138 9.73 -0.94 1.30
CA SER A 138 10.50 -0.58 0.10
C SER A 138 9.65 -0.58 -1.17
N ALA A 139 8.38 -1.00 -1.10
CA ALA A 139 7.48 -1.04 -2.26
C ALA A 139 7.36 0.38 -2.86
N PRO A 140 7.85 0.60 -4.10
CA PRO A 140 7.80 1.91 -4.72
C PRO A 140 6.34 2.33 -4.91
N ARG A 141 6.01 3.57 -4.55
CA ARG A 141 4.74 4.18 -4.96
C ARG A 141 4.83 4.51 -6.44
N TYR A 142 3.72 4.34 -7.15
CA TYR A 142 3.68 4.62 -8.57
C TYR A 142 2.32 5.16 -9.01
N ALA A 143 2.37 6.00 -10.04
CA ALA A 143 1.22 6.47 -10.79
C ALA A 143 1.58 6.32 -12.27
N LEU A 144 1.00 5.33 -12.92
CA LEU A 144 1.34 4.93 -14.28
C LEU A 144 0.17 5.18 -15.21
N ARG A 145 0.48 5.46 -16.48
CA ARG A 145 -0.51 5.71 -17.51
C ARG A 145 -0.16 4.98 -18.81
N TRP A 146 -1.14 4.30 -19.38
CA TRP A 146 -1.02 3.65 -20.68
C TRP A 146 -2.16 4.02 -21.61
N ARG A 147 -1.93 3.82 -22.90
CA ARG A 147 -2.93 3.80 -23.96
C ARG A 147 -2.65 2.61 -24.86
N ALA A 148 -3.69 1.89 -25.24
CA ALA A 148 -3.56 0.74 -26.13
C ALA A 148 -4.84 0.53 -26.96
N THR A 149 -4.69 -0.30 -27.99
CA THR A 149 -5.79 -0.83 -28.79
C THR A 149 -5.62 -2.34 -28.86
N LEU A 150 -6.70 -3.09 -28.62
CA LEU A 150 -6.73 -4.55 -28.65
C LEU A 150 -7.72 -5.03 -29.70
N GLN A 151 -7.38 -6.13 -30.39
CA GLN A 151 -8.30 -6.95 -31.16
C GLN A 151 -8.89 -8.06 -30.28
N ALA A 152 -10.07 -8.56 -30.65
CA ALA A 152 -10.70 -9.70 -29.99
C ALA A 152 -9.72 -10.86 -29.75
N GLY A 153 -9.68 -11.38 -28.53
CA GLY A 153 -8.79 -12.48 -28.12
C GLY A 153 -7.37 -12.06 -27.76
N GLU A 154 -6.96 -10.82 -28.02
CA GLU A 154 -5.66 -10.33 -27.57
C GLU A 154 -5.66 -10.09 -26.06
N ARG A 155 -4.63 -10.62 -25.39
CA ARG A 155 -4.31 -10.31 -23.99
C ARG A 155 -3.37 -9.12 -23.93
N TRP A 156 -3.63 -8.22 -22.99
CA TRP A 156 -2.74 -7.10 -22.69
C TRP A 156 -2.26 -7.18 -21.25
N GLN A 157 -0.98 -6.88 -21.02
CA GLN A 157 -0.36 -6.97 -19.70
C GLN A 157 0.69 -5.88 -19.53
N GLN A 158 0.78 -5.32 -18.33
CA GLN A 158 1.87 -4.44 -17.89
C GLN A 158 2.32 -4.81 -16.49
N ARG A 159 3.64 -4.85 -16.30
CA ARG A 159 4.28 -5.06 -15.00
C ARG A 159 4.27 -3.75 -14.20
N LEU A 160 3.80 -3.83 -12.96
CA LEU A 160 3.81 -2.75 -11.98
C LEU A 160 5.14 -2.76 -11.19
N PRO A 161 5.61 -1.60 -10.69
CA PRO A 161 6.85 -1.47 -9.94
C PRO A 161 6.95 -2.31 -8.66
N ASP A 162 5.82 -2.69 -8.07
CA ASP A 162 5.74 -3.60 -6.92
C ASP A 162 5.76 -5.09 -7.30
N GLY A 163 5.95 -5.39 -8.60
CA GLY A 163 6.07 -6.74 -9.12
C GLY A 163 4.76 -7.37 -9.57
N LEU A 164 3.61 -6.73 -9.31
CA LEU A 164 2.30 -7.20 -9.77
C LEU A 164 2.09 -6.97 -11.27
N ASP A 165 1.15 -7.67 -11.88
CA ASP A 165 0.75 -7.47 -13.27
C ASP A 165 -0.67 -6.92 -13.34
N VAL A 166 -0.88 -5.82 -14.08
CA VAL A 166 -2.23 -5.44 -14.54
C VAL A 166 -2.50 -6.07 -15.90
N VAL A 167 -3.62 -6.76 -16.01
CA VAL A 167 -3.96 -7.59 -17.18
C VAL A 167 -5.36 -7.25 -17.67
N LEU A 168 -5.52 -7.13 -18.99
CA LEU A 168 -6.82 -7.30 -19.65
C LEU A 168 -6.88 -8.70 -20.22
N GLU A 169 -7.55 -9.59 -19.50
CA GLU A 169 -7.67 -11.00 -19.86
C GLU A 169 -8.84 -11.15 -20.84
N PRO A 170 -8.63 -11.75 -22.03
CA PRO A 170 -9.69 -11.93 -23.01
C PRO A 170 -10.79 -12.86 -22.49
N ARG A 171 -12.03 -12.50 -22.79
CA ARG A 171 -13.27 -13.24 -22.48
C ARG A 171 -14.07 -13.44 -23.77
N PRO A 172 -15.03 -14.38 -23.84
CA PRO A 172 -15.80 -14.64 -25.06
C PRO A 172 -16.46 -13.41 -25.68
N TRP A 173 -16.91 -12.45 -24.86
CA TRP A 173 -17.59 -11.23 -25.31
C TRP A 173 -16.81 -9.93 -25.04
N GLY A 174 -15.54 -10.00 -24.66
CA GLY A 174 -14.70 -8.83 -24.38
C GLY A 174 -13.50 -9.13 -23.48
N TRP A 175 -13.34 -8.41 -22.37
CA TRP A 175 -12.19 -8.57 -21.45
C TRP A 175 -12.60 -8.44 -19.98
N GLU A 176 -11.77 -9.00 -19.10
CA GLU A 176 -11.80 -8.74 -17.65
C GLU A 176 -10.54 -7.97 -17.22
N ILE A 177 -10.71 -6.95 -16.40
CA ILE A 177 -9.62 -6.27 -15.70
C ILE A 177 -9.16 -7.13 -14.53
N MET A 178 -7.91 -7.57 -14.57
CA MET A 178 -7.28 -8.35 -13.52
C MET A 178 -6.03 -7.66 -12.99
N VAL A 179 -5.75 -7.90 -11.71
CA VAL A 179 -4.42 -7.68 -11.14
C VAL A 179 -3.92 -9.01 -10.61
N ALA A 180 -2.77 -9.46 -11.06
CA ALA A 180 -2.21 -10.77 -10.73
C ALA A 180 -0.88 -10.62 -9.99
N ASP A 181 -0.59 -11.53 -9.07
CA ASP A 181 0.76 -11.69 -8.51
C ASP A 181 1.45 -12.87 -9.22
N PRO A 182 2.42 -12.62 -10.11
CA PRO A 182 3.12 -13.68 -10.84
C PRO A 182 3.92 -14.62 -9.94
N ARG A 183 4.19 -14.24 -8.68
CA ARG A 183 4.85 -15.08 -7.67
C ARG A 183 3.89 -16.07 -7.02
N ARG A 184 2.58 -15.86 -7.19
CA ARG A 184 1.49 -16.69 -6.67
C ARG A 184 0.51 -16.99 -7.81
N PRO A 185 0.90 -17.80 -8.81
CA PRO A 185 0.07 -18.06 -9.99
C PRO A 185 -1.29 -18.70 -9.66
N GLU A 186 -1.43 -19.30 -8.49
CA GLU A 186 -2.69 -19.81 -7.94
C GLU A 186 -3.63 -18.72 -7.41
N ALA A 187 -3.14 -17.49 -7.18
CA ALA A 187 -3.97 -16.38 -6.75
C ALA A 187 -4.71 -15.77 -7.96
N ASP A 188 -6.01 -16.06 -8.08
CA ASP A 188 -6.85 -15.70 -9.24
C ASP A 188 -6.72 -14.23 -9.70
N ASN A 189 -7.28 -13.31 -8.91
CA ASN A 189 -7.38 -11.89 -9.26
C ASN A 189 -7.42 -11.06 -7.98
N LEU A 190 -6.39 -10.25 -7.76
CA LEU A 190 -6.25 -9.35 -6.62
C LEU A 190 -7.24 -8.18 -6.66
N ALA A 191 -7.89 -7.95 -7.81
CA ALA A 191 -8.93 -6.94 -7.97
C ALA A 191 -10.36 -7.50 -7.77
N ARG A 192 -10.52 -8.80 -7.47
CA ARG A 192 -11.85 -9.47 -7.46
C ARG A 192 -12.88 -8.86 -6.51
N LEU A 193 -12.42 -8.15 -5.48
CA LEU A 193 -13.26 -7.44 -4.52
C LEU A 193 -13.56 -5.98 -4.93
N THR A 194 -13.42 -5.63 -6.20
CA THR A 194 -13.87 -4.34 -6.74
C THR A 194 -15.41 -4.24 -6.68
N PRO A 195 -16.00 -3.22 -6.02
CA PRO A 195 -17.45 -3.02 -6.00
C PRO A 195 -18.04 -2.67 -7.38
N PRO A 196 -19.33 -2.95 -7.62
CA PRO A 196 -20.24 -3.70 -6.76
C PRO A 196 -19.93 -5.20 -6.78
N LEU A 197 -20.14 -5.88 -5.65
CA LEU A 197 -19.84 -7.31 -5.49
C LEU A 197 -21.01 -8.22 -5.92
N HIS A 198 -22.20 -7.66 -6.12
CA HIS A 198 -23.41 -8.41 -6.45
C HIS A 198 -24.45 -7.51 -7.12
N PHE A 199 -25.39 -8.14 -7.82
CA PHE A 199 -26.62 -7.55 -8.40
C PHE A 199 -26.45 -6.44 -9.45
N GLN A 200 -25.22 -6.04 -9.74
CA GLN A 200 -24.88 -5.06 -10.75
C GLN A 200 -23.63 -5.52 -11.51
N PRO A 201 -23.53 -5.18 -12.81
CA PRO A 201 -22.33 -5.46 -13.60
C PRO A 201 -21.07 -4.87 -12.94
N ASN A 202 -20.01 -5.67 -12.87
CA ASN A 202 -18.78 -5.24 -12.22
C ASN A 202 -17.95 -4.35 -13.17
N PRO A 203 -17.39 -3.21 -12.73
CA PRO A 203 -16.51 -2.37 -13.55
C PRO A 203 -15.31 -3.11 -14.15
N ARG A 204 -14.87 -4.22 -13.56
CA ARG A 204 -13.80 -5.06 -14.11
C ARG A 204 -14.22 -5.79 -15.38
N GLU A 205 -15.51 -5.99 -15.61
CA GLU A 205 -16.02 -6.67 -16.79
C GLU A 205 -16.24 -5.68 -17.93
N ILE A 206 -15.69 -5.98 -19.10
CA ILE A 206 -15.84 -5.19 -20.32
C ILE A 206 -16.44 -6.09 -21.38
N GLU A 207 -17.75 -6.06 -21.54
CA GLU A 207 -18.48 -6.89 -22.50
C GLU A 207 -19.19 -6.04 -23.55
N GLY A 208 -19.38 -6.59 -24.75
CA GLY A 208 -19.94 -5.82 -25.88
C GLY A 208 -21.36 -5.31 -25.65
N TRP A 209 -22.17 -6.01 -24.84
CA TRP A 209 -23.53 -5.57 -24.52
C TRP A 209 -23.56 -4.25 -23.74
N HIS A 210 -22.49 -3.92 -23.00
CA HIS A 210 -22.35 -2.65 -22.27
C HIS A 210 -22.45 -1.42 -23.19
N PHE A 211 -22.17 -1.57 -24.49
CA PHE A 211 -22.10 -0.50 -25.48
C PHE A 211 -23.27 -0.51 -26.46
N MET A 212 -24.25 -1.39 -26.27
CA MET A 212 -25.44 -1.44 -27.11
C MET A 212 -26.38 -0.27 -26.80
N LYS A 213 -27.01 0.29 -27.83
CA LYS A 213 -28.11 1.26 -27.66
C LYS A 213 -29.30 0.67 -26.89
N ASN A 214 -29.51 -0.64 -26.99
CA ASN A 214 -30.54 -1.37 -26.25
C ASN A 214 -29.96 -2.70 -25.70
N PRO A 215 -29.39 -2.67 -24.48
CA PRO A 215 -28.85 -3.84 -23.78
C PRO A 215 -29.85 -5.00 -23.65
N ARG A 216 -31.16 -4.70 -23.61
CA ARG A 216 -32.20 -5.73 -23.46
C ARG A 216 -32.23 -6.76 -24.59
N ARG A 217 -31.61 -6.45 -25.75
CA ARG A 217 -31.47 -7.38 -26.87
C ARG A 217 -30.49 -8.52 -26.58
N CYS A 218 -29.52 -8.32 -25.68
CA CYS A 218 -28.65 -9.37 -25.20
C CYS A 218 -29.36 -10.12 -24.06
N LYS A 219 -29.82 -11.34 -24.35
CA LYS A 219 -30.67 -12.13 -23.44
C LYS A 219 -29.89 -12.74 -22.27
N SER A 220 -28.61 -13.05 -22.47
CA SER A 220 -27.73 -13.68 -21.49
C SER A 220 -26.99 -12.68 -20.59
N ARG A 221 -27.31 -11.38 -20.66
CA ARG A 221 -26.64 -10.35 -19.86
C ARG A 221 -26.80 -10.58 -18.35
N PRO A 222 -25.75 -10.35 -17.54
CA PRO A 222 -25.81 -10.51 -16.09
C PRO A 222 -26.88 -9.64 -15.44
N TYR A 223 -27.55 -10.20 -14.42
CA TYR A 223 -28.54 -9.51 -13.57
C TYR A 223 -29.70 -8.86 -14.33
N GLN A 224 -29.91 -9.23 -15.60
CA GLN A 224 -30.84 -8.56 -16.52
C GLN A 224 -30.62 -7.04 -16.62
N ALA A 225 -29.41 -6.58 -16.30
CA ALA A 225 -29.08 -5.17 -16.12
C ALA A 225 -29.50 -4.31 -17.31
N GLU A 226 -29.98 -3.11 -17.02
CA GLU A 226 -30.49 -2.19 -18.06
C GLU A 226 -29.37 -1.41 -18.75
N ALA A 227 -28.21 -1.32 -18.11
CA ALA A 227 -27.00 -0.66 -18.60
C ALA A 227 -25.76 -1.42 -18.12
N GLY A 228 -24.64 -1.23 -18.82
CA GLY A 228 -23.33 -1.66 -18.32
C GLY A 228 -22.85 -0.74 -17.17
N PRO A 229 -21.67 -1.04 -16.59
CA PRO A 229 -21.10 -0.18 -15.55
C PRO A 229 -20.83 1.25 -16.08
N GLU A 230 -20.42 2.17 -15.21
CA GLU A 230 -19.99 3.51 -15.63
C GLU A 230 -18.67 3.49 -16.43
N ASN A 231 -18.45 4.51 -17.26
CA ASN A 231 -17.17 4.77 -17.94
C ASN A 231 -16.66 6.13 -17.45
N PRO A 232 -15.51 6.20 -16.76
CA PRO A 232 -14.45 5.19 -16.63
C PRO A 232 -14.83 3.96 -15.80
N ARG A 233 -14.19 2.83 -16.07
CA ARG A 233 -14.17 1.67 -15.17
C ARG A 233 -13.21 1.97 -14.01
N GLN A 234 -13.69 1.89 -12.78
CA GLN A 234 -12.86 2.03 -11.59
C GLN A 234 -12.66 0.65 -10.94
N PHE A 235 -11.44 0.34 -10.53
CA PHE A 235 -11.14 -0.89 -9.82
C PHE A 235 -10.13 -0.67 -8.69
N ILE A 236 -10.12 -1.59 -7.74
CA ILE A 236 -9.23 -1.56 -6.57
C ILE A 236 -8.53 -2.92 -6.48
N PHE A 237 -7.31 -2.95 -5.95
CA PHE A 237 -6.56 -4.19 -5.82
C PHE A 237 -5.64 -4.17 -4.59
N SER A 238 -5.33 -5.35 -4.07
CA SER A 238 -4.32 -5.51 -3.02
C SER A 238 -3.81 -6.95 -2.96
N PRO A 239 -2.51 -7.19 -2.71
CA PRO A 239 -1.98 -8.52 -2.39
C PRO A 239 -2.71 -9.21 -1.25
N ALA A 240 -3.24 -8.44 -0.28
CA ALA A 240 -4.03 -8.97 0.85
C ALA A 240 -5.26 -9.77 0.39
N VAL A 241 -5.73 -9.53 -0.83
CA VAL A 241 -6.84 -10.28 -1.43
C VAL A 241 -6.43 -11.72 -1.73
N ALA A 242 -5.15 -12.04 -1.95
CA ALA A 242 -4.70 -13.43 -2.14
C ALA A 242 -4.85 -14.29 -0.87
N ASP A 243 -4.65 -13.70 0.31
CA ASP A 243 -4.49 -14.44 1.58
C ASP A 243 -5.80 -14.60 2.38
N MET A 244 -6.95 -14.34 1.76
CA MET A 244 -8.21 -14.20 2.46
C MET A 244 -8.73 -15.50 3.08
N ARG A 245 -8.62 -15.60 4.42
CA ARG A 245 -9.59 -16.34 5.25
C ARG A 245 -10.83 -15.50 5.55
N GLU A 246 -10.66 -14.18 5.67
CA GLU A 246 -11.73 -13.17 5.75
C GLU A 246 -11.45 -12.04 4.75
N PRO A 247 -12.46 -11.53 4.03
CA PRO A 247 -12.25 -10.47 3.05
C PRO A 247 -11.90 -9.14 3.72
N PRO A 248 -10.80 -8.46 3.34
CA PRO A 248 -10.52 -7.11 3.81
C PRO A 248 -11.61 -6.15 3.32
N SER A 249 -11.83 -5.06 4.06
CA SER A 249 -12.77 -4.02 3.62
C SER A 249 -12.34 -3.42 2.29
N THR A 250 -13.30 -2.97 1.50
CA THR A 250 -13.06 -2.33 0.21
C THR A 250 -12.19 -1.08 0.35
N GLU A 251 -12.35 -0.35 1.45
CA GLU A 251 -11.53 0.82 1.78
C GLU A 251 -10.08 0.41 1.93
N ARG A 252 -9.79 -0.69 2.63
CA ARG A 252 -8.44 -1.23 2.83
C ARG A 252 -7.82 -1.71 1.53
N ILE A 253 -8.59 -2.33 0.65
CA ILE A 253 -8.07 -2.76 -0.66
C ILE A 253 -7.74 -1.53 -1.52
N ALA A 254 -8.68 -0.58 -1.59
CA ALA A 254 -8.52 0.68 -2.32
C ALA A 254 -7.34 1.54 -1.83
N SER A 255 -6.94 1.30 -0.59
CA SER A 255 -5.84 1.94 0.12
C SER A 255 -4.48 1.55 -0.48
N TYR A 256 -4.34 0.28 -0.89
CA TYR A 256 -3.13 -0.22 -1.53
C TYR A 256 -3.00 0.23 -2.99
N GLY A 257 -4.06 0.04 -3.77
CA GLY A 257 -3.99 0.24 -5.21
C GLY A 257 -5.34 0.47 -5.85
N ARG A 258 -5.36 1.38 -6.85
CA ARG A 258 -6.56 1.76 -7.59
C ARG A 258 -6.22 1.89 -9.06
N GLY A 259 -7.19 1.59 -9.91
CA GLY A 259 -7.08 1.81 -11.34
C GLY A 259 -8.32 2.43 -11.93
N ARG A 260 -8.12 3.19 -13.00
CA ARG A 260 -9.17 3.86 -13.77
C ARG A 260 -8.92 3.57 -15.25
N LEU A 261 -9.76 2.74 -15.85
CA LEU A 261 -9.74 2.42 -17.27
C LEU A 261 -10.82 3.23 -17.99
N GLN A 262 -10.41 4.17 -18.82
CA GLN A 262 -11.28 4.93 -19.69
C GLN A 262 -11.37 4.24 -21.04
N ILE A 263 -12.58 3.80 -21.39
CA ILE A 263 -12.86 3.26 -22.72
C ILE A 263 -13.01 4.44 -23.68
N GLU A 264 -12.14 4.50 -24.69
CA GLU A 264 -12.08 5.59 -25.67
C GLU A 264 -12.97 5.28 -26.87
N SER A 265 -12.92 4.05 -27.39
CA SER A 265 -13.79 3.58 -28.47
C SER A 265 -13.92 2.06 -28.50
N VAL A 266 -15.04 1.57 -29.03
CA VAL A 266 -15.35 0.14 -29.15
C VAL A 266 -15.88 -0.14 -30.55
N ARG A 267 -15.41 -1.21 -31.19
CA ARG A 267 -16.04 -1.81 -32.37
C ARG A 267 -16.70 -3.12 -31.96
N LEU A 268 -18.02 -3.19 -32.10
CA LEU A 268 -18.80 -4.38 -31.80
C LEU A 268 -18.89 -5.27 -33.04
N GLY A 269 -18.77 -6.58 -32.82
CA GLY A 269 -19.00 -7.57 -33.85
C GLY A 269 -20.47 -7.91 -34.06
N ARG A 270 -20.72 -8.91 -34.90
CA ARG A 270 -22.08 -9.43 -35.13
C ARG A 270 -22.61 -10.08 -33.83
N PRO A 271 -23.82 -9.73 -33.38
CA PRO A 271 -24.45 -10.41 -32.24
C PRO A 271 -24.58 -11.92 -32.46
N ASP A 272 -24.40 -12.67 -31.37
CA ASP A 272 -24.64 -14.11 -31.33
C ASP A 272 -26.15 -14.45 -31.34
N ARG A 273 -26.49 -15.72 -31.11
CA ARG A 273 -27.88 -16.20 -31.07
C ARG A 273 -28.71 -15.56 -29.95
N ASP A 274 -28.06 -15.12 -28.88
CA ASP A 274 -28.69 -14.45 -27.74
C ASP A 274 -28.71 -12.93 -27.90
N GLY A 275 -28.23 -12.42 -29.03
CA GLY A 275 -28.20 -10.99 -29.34
C GLY A 275 -27.07 -10.25 -28.63
N CYS A 276 -26.08 -10.95 -28.11
CA CYS A 276 -24.93 -10.38 -27.41
C CYS A 276 -23.75 -10.22 -28.40
N PRO A 277 -23.33 -8.99 -28.72
CA PRO A 277 -22.20 -8.78 -29.61
C PRO A 277 -20.88 -8.98 -28.85
N PRO A 278 -19.89 -9.68 -29.43
CA PRO A 278 -18.53 -9.61 -28.93
C PRO A 278 -17.93 -8.22 -29.22
N ILE A 279 -16.84 -7.88 -28.54
CA ILE A 279 -16.03 -6.71 -28.89
C ILE A 279 -14.92 -7.15 -29.84
N GLU A 280 -14.93 -6.65 -31.08
CA GLU A 280 -13.89 -6.92 -32.07
C GLU A 280 -12.64 -6.07 -31.86
N GLN A 281 -12.82 -4.83 -31.38
CA GLN A 281 -11.72 -3.92 -31.09
C GLN A 281 -12.06 -3.02 -29.91
N LEU A 282 -11.11 -2.88 -28.99
CA LEU A 282 -11.18 -1.99 -27.83
C LEU A 282 -10.01 -1.02 -27.85
N ARG A 283 -10.29 0.28 -27.76
CA ARG A 283 -9.29 1.31 -27.51
C ARG A 283 -9.52 1.92 -26.13
N PHE A 284 -8.47 2.04 -25.34
CA PHE A 284 -8.57 2.51 -23.96
C PHE A 284 -7.35 3.33 -23.52
N SER A 285 -7.56 4.09 -22.44
CA SER A 285 -6.49 4.59 -21.59
C SER A 285 -6.65 4.05 -20.18
N LEU A 286 -5.54 3.72 -19.54
CA LEU A 286 -5.51 3.18 -18.18
C LEU A 286 -4.59 4.04 -17.33
N THR A 287 -5.06 4.45 -16.16
CA THR A 287 -4.22 4.96 -15.07
C THR A 287 -4.27 3.99 -13.90
N VAL A 288 -3.11 3.63 -13.36
CA VAL A 288 -2.99 2.80 -12.16
C VAL A 288 -2.12 3.53 -11.15
N GLU A 289 -2.62 3.60 -9.93
CA GLU A 289 -1.91 4.09 -8.77
C GLU A 289 -1.78 2.94 -7.78
N GLY A 290 -0.60 2.78 -7.19
CA GLY A 290 -0.34 1.69 -6.26
C GLY A 290 0.91 1.90 -5.44
N GLY A 291 1.17 0.91 -4.59
CA GLY A 291 2.11 1.01 -3.49
C GLY A 291 1.42 1.53 -2.23
N LEU A 292 1.83 1.02 -1.07
CA LEU A 292 1.22 1.38 0.22
C LEU A 292 1.20 2.89 0.41
N ALA A 293 0.01 3.44 0.67
CA ALA A 293 -0.07 4.85 1.02
C ALA A 293 0.55 5.07 2.41
N PRO A 294 1.17 6.24 2.63
CA PRO A 294 1.42 6.75 3.97
C PRO A 294 0.17 6.66 4.83
N GLY A 295 0.17 5.85 5.88
CA GLY A 295 -1.00 5.71 6.76
C GLY A 295 -1.68 4.34 6.80
N GLN A 296 -1.23 3.31 6.07
CA GLN A 296 -1.94 2.03 6.04
C GLN A 296 -1.05 0.84 6.37
N SER A 297 -1.44 0.08 7.40
CA SER A 297 -0.80 -1.19 7.76
C SER A 297 -1.11 -2.26 6.70
N ALA A 298 -0.05 -2.84 6.14
CA ALA A 298 -0.14 -4.12 5.46
C ALA A 298 -0.62 -5.21 6.45
N PRO A 299 -1.37 -6.23 5.98
CA PRO A 299 -2.01 -7.25 6.83
C PRO A 299 -1.10 -7.95 7.83
#